data_AF-A0AAD6YMX9-F1
#
_entry.id   AF-A0AAD6YMX9-F1
#
_cell.length_a   1.000
_cell.length_b   1.000
_cell.length_c   1.000
_cell.angle_alpha   90.00
_cell.angle_beta   90.00
_cell.angle_gamma   90.00
#
_symmetry.space_group_name_H-M   'P 1'
#
loop_
_entity.id
_entity.type
_entity.pdbx_description
1 polymer ?
#
loop_
_entity_poly.entity_id
_entity_poly.type
_entity_poly.pdbx_seq_one_letter_code
_entity_poly.pdbx_strand_id
1 'polypeptide(L)'
;MALQRQTPFGSGSETPYPSIIRFFRCLSRSSPVFAFLAICCLAAGSRSSRARIRLLERDAASPGSAEKLAHVLARLEQQIPTNPLAKCDRRPKTTPASRKHSVVLRQTSTLPLKKELAFLPDLRNAHGTIVCRDLDVFDFDRQGEGIVRHWASVFVL
;
A
#
# COMPACT_ATOMS: atom_id res chain seq x y z
N MET A 1 -16.64 51.59 -61.40
CA MET A 1 -16.84 50.18 -61.02
C MET A 1 -16.10 49.94 -59.71
N ALA A 2 -16.78 50.09 -58.57
CA ALA A 2 -16.21 49.91 -57.24
C ALA A 2 -16.75 48.61 -56.65
N LEU A 3 -15.86 47.65 -56.38
CA LEU A 3 -16.19 46.37 -55.74
C LEU A 3 -16.21 46.57 -54.22
N GLN A 4 -17.41 46.67 -53.68
CA GLN A 4 -17.67 46.78 -52.24
C GLN A 4 -17.58 45.39 -51.59
N ARG A 5 -16.42 45.07 -50.98
CA ARG A 5 -16.24 43.89 -50.13
C ARG A 5 -16.93 44.13 -48.78
N GLN A 6 -18.02 43.44 -48.53
CA GLN A 6 -18.61 43.32 -47.19
C GLN A 6 -17.94 42.14 -46.48
N THR A 7 -17.20 42.41 -45.39
CA THR A 7 -16.88 41.39 -44.38
C THR A 7 -17.73 41.67 -43.15
N PRO A 8 -18.63 40.76 -42.75
CA PRO A 8 -19.24 40.85 -41.45
C PRO A 8 -18.26 40.27 -40.41
N PHE A 9 -17.41 41.13 -39.86
CA PHE A 9 -16.75 40.85 -38.58
C PHE A 9 -17.80 41.09 -37.49
N GLY A 10 -18.67 40.09 -37.30
CA GLY A 10 -19.64 40.03 -36.23
C GLY A 10 -18.94 39.76 -34.91
N SER A 11 -18.92 40.79 -34.08
CA SER A 11 -18.59 40.82 -32.66
C SER A 11 -19.32 39.76 -31.84
N GLY A 12 -18.64 39.22 -30.82
CA GLY A 12 -19.29 38.62 -29.66
C GLY A 12 -19.01 37.14 -29.46
N SER A 13 -17.76 36.76 -29.18
CA SER A 13 -17.48 35.47 -28.55
C SER A 13 -17.90 35.51 -27.07
N GLU A 14 -19.22 35.49 -26.82
CA GLU A 14 -19.74 35.10 -25.52
C GLU A 14 -19.33 33.65 -25.27
N THR A 15 -18.29 33.46 -24.48
CA THR A 15 -17.86 32.11 -24.08
C THR A 15 -19.02 31.48 -23.31
N PRO A 16 -19.58 30.34 -23.75
CA PRO A 16 -20.85 29.81 -23.21
C PRO A 16 -20.79 29.34 -21.75
N TYR A 17 -19.63 29.39 -21.08
CA TYR A 17 -19.45 28.82 -19.75
C TYR A 17 -18.51 29.65 -18.84
N PRO A 18 -18.85 30.92 -18.51
CA PRO A 18 -18.04 31.73 -17.60
C PRO A 18 -17.95 31.13 -16.18
N SER A 19 -18.91 30.27 -15.80
CA SER A 19 -18.93 29.54 -14.54
C SER A 19 -17.84 28.46 -14.45
N ILE A 20 -17.59 27.72 -15.53
CA ILE A 20 -16.58 26.64 -15.58
C ILE A 20 -15.16 27.23 -15.46
N ILE A 21 -14.89 28.33 -16.15
CA ILE A 21 -13.57 29.00 -16.10
C ILE A 21 -13.30 29.55 -14.69
N ARG A 22 -14.32 30.10 -14.00
CA ARG A 22 -14.18 30.54 -12.59
C ARG A 22 -13.93 29.37 -11.64
N PHE A 23 -14.56 28.22 -11.87
CA PHE A 23 -14.35 27.01 -11.06
C PHE A 23 -12.91 26.51 -11.17
N PHE A 24 -12.36 26.36 -12.39
CA PHE A 24 -10.96 25.93 -12.56
C PHE A 24 -9.95 26.93 -11.99
N ARG A 25 -10.23 28.24 -12.06
CA ARG A 25 -9.37 29.27 -11.45
C ARG A 25 -9.38 29.24 -9.92
N CYS A 26 -10.52 28.87 -9.32
CA CYS A 26 -10.60 28.65 -7.87
C CYS A 26 -9.91 27.34 -7.46
N LEU A 27 -10.10 26.27 -8.23
CA LEU A 27 -9.51 24.95 -7.96
C LEU A 27 -7.97 24.97 -8.06
N SER A 28 -7.43 25.67 -9.06
CA SER A 28 -5.99 25.87 -9.20
C SER A 28 -5.40 26.68 -8.04
N ARG A 29 -6.16 27.65 -7.51
CA ARG A 29 -5.73 28.49 -6.38
C ARG A 29 -5.76 27.74 -5.04
N SER A 30 -6.65 26.77 -4.85
CA SER A 30 -6.71 25.96 -3.63
C SER A 30 -5.69 24.81 -3.60
N SER A 31 -5.24 24.34 -4.76
CA SER A 31 -4.25 23.25 -4.89
C SER A 31 -2.96 23.45 -4.07
N PRO A 32 -2.25 24.61 -4.12
CA PRO A 32 -0.98 24.76 -3.39
C PRO A 32 -1.17 24.72 -1.87
N VAL A 33 -2.29 25.23 -1.36
CA VAL A 33 -2.61 25.19 0.08
C VAL A 33 -2.85 23.75 0.55
N PHE A 34 -3.55 22.96 -0.26
CA PHE A 34 -3.78 21.54 0.01
C PHE A 34 -2.50 20.72 -0.01
N ALA A 35 -1.63 20.97 -1.00
CA ALA A 35 -0.33 20.30 -1.09
C ALA A 35 0.57 20.64 0.11
N PHE A 36 0.62 21.91 0.52
CA PHE A 36 1.36 22.33 1.71
C PHE A 36 0.83 21.67 3.00
N LEU A 37 -0.49 21.66 3.19
CA LEU A 37 -1.12 20.99 4.33
C LEU A 37 -0.80 19.50 4.37
N ALA A 38 -0.88 18.81 3.23
CA ALA A 38 -0.53 17.39 3.13
C ALA A 38 0.93 17.12 3.52
N ILE A 39 1.87 17.96 3.04
CA ILE A 39 3.30 17.86 3.39
C ILE A 39 3.51 18.13 4.89
N CYS A 40 2.86 19.14 5.46
CA CYS A 40 2.95 19.44 6.88
C CYS A 40 2.42 18.30 7.75
N CYS A 41 1.29 17.67 7.38
CA CYS A 41 0.73 16.52 8.08
C CYS A 41 1.66 15.30 8.01
N LEU A 42 2.23 15.01 6.84
CA LEU A 42 3.23 13.93 6.67
C LEU A 42 4.49 14.20 7.51
N ALA A 43 4.97 15.44 7.53
CA ALA A 43 6.13 15.82 8.32
C ALA A 43 5.86 15.71 9.84
N ALA A 44 4.67 16.11 10.30
CA ALA A 44 4.25 15.96 11.69
C ALA A 44 4.14 14.48 12.10
N GLY A 45 3.53 13.64 11.26
CA GLY A 45 3.45 12.19 11.47
C GLY A 45 4.82 11.51 11.49
N SER A 46 5.76 11.96 10.64
CA SER A 46 7.13 11.41 10.57
C SER A 46 7.92 11.63 11.87
N ARG A 47 7.70 12.77 12.57
CA ARG A 47 8.36 13.05 13.86
C ARG A 47 7.88 12.13 14.97
N SER A 48 6.60 11.74 14.96
CA SER A 48 6.03 10.78 15.92
C SER A 48 6.63 9.38 15.76
N SER A 49 6.88 8.94 14.52
CA SER A 49 7.46 7.62 14.24
C SER A 49 8.89 7.46 14.81
N ARG A 50 9.70 8.51 14.70
CA ARG A 50 11.09 8.49 15.20
C ARG A 50 11.19 8.41 16.73
N ALA A 51 10.20 8.92 17.46
CA ALA A 51 10.17 8.78 18.92
C ALA A 51 9.93 7.33 19.34
N ARG A 52 9.09 6.59 18.61
CA ARG A 52 8.80 5.18 18.89
C ARG A 52 9.99 4.27 18.58
N ILE A 53 10.69 4.51 17.47
CA ILE A 53 11.89 3.75 17.11
C ILE A 53 12.98 3.96 18.17
N ARG A 54 13.18 5.20 18.64
CA ARG A 54 14.15 5.49 19.72
C ARG A 54 13.80 4.82 21.06
N LEU A 55 12.52 4.56 21.32
CA LEU A 55 12.08 3.84 22.51
C LEU A 55 12.38 2.34 22.37
N LEU A 56 12.07 1.76 21.20
CA LEU A 56 12.41 0.37 20.89
C LEU A 56 13.93 0.12 20.88
N GLU A 57 14.73 1.08 20.40
CA GLU A 57 16.20 1.02 20.45
C GLU A 57 16.74 1.03 21.88
N ARG A 58 16.11 1.80 22.79
CA ARG A 58 16.48 1.82 24.23
C ARG A 58 16.13 0.50 24.93
N ASP A 59 14.99 -0.09 24.59
CA ASP A 59 14.57 -1.38 25.15
C ASP A 59 15.40 -2.54 24.61
N ALA A 60 15.86 -2.45 23.35
CA ALA A 60 16.77 -3.42 22.73
C ALA A 60 18.22 -3.30 23.24
N ALA A 61 18.66 -2.10 23.65
CA ALA A 61 19.98 -1.89 24.25
C ALA A 61 20.09 -2.42 25.69
N SER A 62 18.99 -2.90 26.29
CA SER A 62 18.99 -3.50 27.62
C SER A 62 19.53 -4.94 27.57
N PRO A 63 20.60 -5.29 28.30
CA PRO A 63 21.37 -6.53 28.13
C PRO A 63 20.58 -7.83 28.40
N GLY A 64 19.36 -7.77 28.93
CA GLY A 64 18.48 -8.94 29.13
C GLY A 64 17.38 -9.12 28.06
N SER A 65 17.22 -8.19 27.11
CA SER A 65 16.18 -8.29 26.06
C SER A 65 16.59 -9.28 24.96
N ALA A 66 17.85 -9.25 24.55
CA ALA A 66 18.43 -10.19 23.59
C ALA A 66 18.39 -11.65 24.10
N GLU A 67 18.62 -11.84 25.40
CA GLU A 67 18.58 -13.15 26.05
C GLU A 67 17.16 -13.73 26.07
N LYS A 68 16.15 -12.90 26.33
CA LYS A 68 14.73 -13.29 26.22
C LYS A 68 14.35 -13.66 24.79
N LEU A 69 14.85 -12.92 23.80
CA LEU A 69 14.61 -13.20 22.38
C LEU A 69 15.25 -14.52 21.94
N ALA A 70 16.49 -14.77 22.33
CA ALA A 70 17.18 -16.03 22.07
C ALA A 70 16.46 -17.22 22.72
N HIS A 71 15.97 -17.07 23.94
CA HIS A 71 15.19 -18.11 24.62
C HIS A 71 13.85 -18.39 23.93
N VAL A 72 13.15 -17.36 23.45
CA VAL A 72 11.89 -17.52 22.69
C VAL A 72 12.17 -18.18 21.33
N LEU A 73 13.26 -17.81 20.66
CA LEU A 73 13.66 -18.41 19.39
C LEU A 73 13.98 -19.91 19.56
N ALA A 74 14.77 -20.27 20.58
CA ALA A 74 15.10 -21.66 20.89
C ALA A 74 13.84 -22.49 21.20
N ARG A 75 12.85 -21.90 21.89
CA ARG A 75 11.57 -22.57 22.19
C ARG A 75 10.71 -22.76 20.93
N LEU A 76 10.79 -21.84 19.97
CA LEU A 76 10.10 -21.95 18.68
C LEU A 76 10.74 -23.00 17.78
N GLU A 77 12.07 -23.07 17.72
CA GLU A 77 12.78 -24.11 16.98
C GLU A 77 12.41 -25.51 17.47
N GLN A 78 12.25 -25.68 18.78
CA GLN A 78 11.80 -26.94 19.39
C GLN A 78 10.36 -27.33 19.01
N GLN A 79 9.51 -26.37 18.64
CA GLN A 79 8.11 -26.59 18.26
C GLN A 79 7.91 -26.84 16.77
N ILE A 80 8.96 -26.78 15.94
CA ILE A 80 8.89 -27.11 14.52
C ILE A 80 9.25 -28.59 14.35
N PRO A 81 8.28 -29.51 14.24
CA PRO A 81 8.57 -30.88 13.86
C PRO A 81 9.14 -30.87 12.43
N THR A 82 10.42 -31.24 12.30
CA THR A 82 11.06 -31.54 11.03
C THR A 82 10.42 -32.79 10.44
N ASN A 83 9.27 -32.63 9.79
CA ASN A 83 8.68 -33.68 8.96
C ASN A 83 9.11 -33.46 7.50
N PRO A 84 10.15 -34.14 7.01
CA PRO A 84 10.65 -33.94 5.64
C PRO A 84 9.73 -34.49 4.54
N LEU A 85 8.53 -34.99 4.85
CA LEU A 85 7.66 -35.68 3.87
C LEU A 85 6.24 -35.10 3.77
N ALA A 86 6.14 -33.83 3.42
CA ALA A 86 4.93 -33.28 2.84
C ALA A 86 5.24 -32.42 1.60
N LYS A 87 6.00 -32.96 0.66
CA LYS A 87 6.07 -32.42 -0.71
C LYS A 87 4.78 -32.78 -1.45
N CYS A 88 3.68 -32.18 -1.02
CA CYS A 88 2.45 -32.12 -1.78
C CYS A 88 2.73 -31.36 -3.07
N ASP A 89 2.80 -32.04 -4.21
CA ASP A 89 2.89 -31.42 -5.54
C ASP A 89 1.51 -30.80 -5.88
N ARG A 90 1.12 -29.76 -5.13
CA ARG A 90 -0.09 -28.95 -5.35
C ARG A 90 0.21 -27.92 -6.44
N ARG A 91 0.59 -28.36 -7.64
CA ARG A 91 0.54 -27.46 -8.78
C ARG A 91 -0.93 -27.32 -9.19
N PRO A 92 -1.55 -26.13 -9.06
CA PRO A 92 -2.91 -25.94 -9.53
C PRO A 92 -2.93 -26.23 -11.03
N LYS A 93 -3.82 -27.13 -11.48
CA LYS A 93 -4.04 -27.41 -12.90
C LYS A 93 -4.50 -26.11 -13.55
N THR A 94 -3.59 -25.43 -14.26
CA THR A 94 -3.83 -24.09 -14.79
C THR A 94 -4.85 -24.16 -15.92
N THR A 95 -6.02 -23.56 -15.70
CA THR A 95 -6.97 -23.27 -16.79
C THR A 95 -6.39 -22.19 -17.70
N PRO A 96 -6.89 -22.03 -18.95
CA PRO A 96 -6.37 -21.05 -19.90
C PRO A 96 -6.35 -19.60 -19.37
N ALA A 97 -7.28 -19.26 -18.48
CA ALA A 97 -7.35 -17.96 -17.79
C ALA A 97 -6.16 -17.72 -16.83
N SER A 98 -5.57 -18.78 -16.26
CA SER A 98 -4.43 -18.70 -15.35
C SER A 98 -3.08 -18.46 -16.05
N ARG A 99 -3.01 -18.48 -17.39
CA ARG A 99 -1.77 -18.15 -18.12
C ARG A 99 -1.30 -16.72 -17.90
N LYS A 100 -2.20 -15.77 -17.66
CA LYS A 100 -1.81 -14.39 -17.35
C LYS A 100 -1.16 -14.29 -15.97
N HIS A 101 -1.61 -15.11 -15.01
CA HIS A 101 -1.02 -15.17 -13.69
C HIS A 101 0.39 -15.79 -13.69
N SER A 102 0.73 -16.67 -14.65
CA SER A 102 2.08 -17.26 -14.71
C SER A 102 3.14 -16.25 -15.12
N VAL A 103 2.79 -15.22 -15.90
CA VAL A 103 3.68 -14.10 -16.25
C VAL A 103 4.00 -13.26 -15.02
N VAL A 104 2.97 -12.89 -14.25
CA VAL A 104 3.12 -12.13 -13.00
C VAL A 104 3.92 -12.93 -11.96
N LEU A 105 3.70 -14.25 -11.86
CA LEU A 105 4.49 -15.12 -10.99
C LEU A 105 5.97 -15.14 -11.40
N ARG A 106 6.29 -15.19 -12.69
CA ARG A 106 7.69 -15.14 -13.16
C ARG A 106 8.35 -13.81 -12.81
N GLN A 107 7.67 -12.69 -13.07
CA GLN A 107 8.19 -11.34 -12.77
C GLN A 107 8.38 -11.10 -11.26
N THR A 108 7.46 -11.58 -10.44
CA THR A 108 7.59 -11.47 -8.97
C THR A 108 8.58 -12.48 -8.38
N SER A 109 9.08 -13.44 -9.16
CA SER A 109 10.11 -14.40 -8.73
C SER A 109 11.53 -13.92 -8.94
N THR A 110 11.74 -12.89 -9.77
CA THR A 110 13.06 -12.30 -9.99
C THR A 110 13.38 -11.18 -8.99
N LEU A 111 12.40 -10.74 -8.19
CA LEU A 111 12.62 -9.71 -7.18
C LEU A 111 13.43 -10.29 -6.00
N PRO A 112 14.42 -9.56 -5.46
CA PRO A 112 15.22 -9.99 -4.31
C PRO A 112 14.44 -9.82 -3.00
N LEU A 113 13.18 -10.26 -2.97
CA LEU A 113 12.28 -10.17 -1.83
C LEU A 113 12.09 -11.55 -1.21
N LYS A 114 12.16 -11.63 0.12
CA LYS A 114 11.85 -12.86 0.86
C LYS A 114 10.34 -13.10 0.76
N LYS A 115 9.95 -14.20 0.11
CA LYS A 115 8.54 -14.59 -0.02
C LYS A 115 8.14 -15.40 1.20
N GLU A 116 7.19 -14.88 1.97
CA GLU A 116 6.60 -15.59 3.11
C GLU A 116 5.12 -15.90 2.82
N LEU A 117 4.67 -17.07 3.29
CA LEU A 117 3.28 -17.51 3.14
C LEU A 117 2.52 -17.20 4.42
N ALA A 118 1.46 -16.41 4.30
CA ALA A 118 0.49 -16.21 5.38
C ALA A 118 -0.73 -17.09 5.13
N PHE A 119 -1.11 -17.89 6.12
CA PHE A 119 -2.32 -18.69 6.08
C PHE A 119 -3.42 -17.96 6.86
N LEU A 120 -4.51 -17.65 6.19
CA LEU A 120 -5.69 -17.01 6.77
C LEU A 120 -6.85 -18.02 6.71
N PRO A 121 -7.19 -18.69 7.82
CA PRO A 121 -8.29 -19.65 7.83
C PRO A 121 -9.63 -18.93 7.61
N ASP A 122 -10.59 -19.66 7.04
CA ASP A 122 -12.01 -19.28 6.99
C ASP A 122 -12.38 -18.01 6.21
N LEU A 123 -11.48 -17.50 5.35
CA LEU A 123 -11.77 -16.38 4.46
C LEU A 123 -12.07 -16.84 3.03
N ARG A 124 -13.25 -16.46 2.51
CA ARG A 124 -13.56 -16.62 1.07
C ARG A 124 -12.80 -15.62 0.19
N ASN A 125 -12.46 -14.46 0.73
CA ASN A 125 -11.70 -13.44 0.04
C ASN A 125 -10.67 -12.81 0.99
N ALA A 126 -9.40 -13.12 0.78
CA ALA A 126 -8.31 -12.61 1.61
C ALA A 126 -7.93 -11.16 1.29
N HIS A 127 -8.46 -10.55 0.22
CA HIS A 127 -8.03 -9.23 -0.23
C HIS A 127 -8.24 -8.15 0.84
N GLY A 128 -9.47 -8.02 1.37
CA GLY A 128 -9.79 -7.01 2.40
C GLY A 128 -8.90 -7.17 3.64
N THR A 129 -8.70 -8.42 4.04
CA THR A 129 -7.87 -8.76 5.20
C THR A 129 -6.41 -8.44 4.99
N ILE A 130 -5.82 -8.83 3.86
CA ILE A 130 -4.39 -8.57 3.57
C ILE A 130 -4.06 -7.06 3.60
N VAL A 131 -4.97 -6.21 3.13
CA VAL A 131 -4.76 -4.74 3.12
C VAL A 131 -5.37 -4.00 4.31
N CYS A 132 -6.01 -4.71 5.25
CA CYS A 132 -6.73 -4.12 6.40
C CYS A 132 -7.70 -3.01 5.95
N ARG A 133 -8.53 -3.29 4.94
CA ARG A 133 -9.26 -2.25 4.21
C ARG A 133 -10.25 -1.48 5.08
N ASP A 134 -11.14 -2.18 5.79
CA ASP A 134 -12.27 -1.57 6.51
C ASP A 134 -12.40 -2.17 7.92
N LEU A 135 -11.54 -1.75 8.85
CA LEU A 135 -11.49 -2.28 10.22
C LEU A 135 -12.75 -2.00 11.05
N ASP A 136 -13.48 -0.93 10.72
CA ASP A 136 -14.70 -0.55 11.46
C ASP A 136 -15.95 -1.31 10.99
N VAL A 137 -15.91 -1.85 9.77
CA VAL A 137 -17.05 -2.52 9.14
C VAL A 137 -16.89 -4.03 9.22
N PHE A 138 -15.66 -4.54 9.09
CA PHE A 138 -15.37 -5.96 9.02
C PHE A 138 -14.26 -6.34 10.01
N ASP A 139 -14.65 -6.90 11.15
CA ASP A 139 -13.71 -7.34 12.19
C ASP A 139 -12.67 -8.36 11.68
N PHE A 140 -13.02 -9.15 10.66
CA PHE A 140 -12.10 -10.12 10.07
C PHE A 140 -10.94 -9.44 9.32
N ASP A 141 -11.09 -8.20 8.86
CA ASP A 141 -9.99 -7.46 8.22
C ASP A 141 -8.85 -7.16 9.20
N ARG A 142 -9.16 -7.12 10.50
CA ARG A 142 -8.18 -6.94 11.57
C ARG A 142 -7.18 -8.09 11.66
N GLN A 143 -7.53 -9.28 11.17
CA GLN A 143 -6.61 -10.43 11.16
C GLN A 143 -5.36 -10.17 10.31
N GLY A 144 -5.45 -9.32 9.29
CA GLY A 144 -4.30 -8.97 8.45
C GLY A 144 -3.39 -7.90 9.05
N GLU A 145 -3.72 -7.32 10.20
CA GLU A 145 -2.92 -6.26 10.82
C GLU A 145 -1.48 -6.75 11.11
N GLY A 146 -1.35 -8.02 11.52
CA GLY A 146 -0.04 -8.65 11.72
C GLY A 146 0.79 -8.72 10.43
N ILE A 147 0.15 -8.97 9.29
CA ILE A 147 0.79 -9.03 7.98
C ILE A 147 1.30 -7.65 7.58
N VAL A 148 0.46 -6.62 7.70
CA VAL A 148 0.84 -5.24 7.37
C VAL A 148 1.95 -4.73 8.28
N ARG A 149 1.90 -5.02 9.58
CA ARG A 149 2.97 -4.67 10.53
C ARG A 149 4.27 -5.39 10.20
N HIS A 150 4.20 -6.68 9.88
CA HIS A 150 5.38 -7.45 9.45
C HIS A 150 5.99 -6.84 8.19
N TRP A 151 5.18 -6.56 7.17
CA TRP A 151 5.64 -5.87 5.96
C TRP A 151 6.26 -4.51 6.25
N ALA A 152 5.63 -3.67 7.08
CA ALA A 152 6.20 -2.38 7.47
C ALA A 152 7.55 -2.50 8.20
N SER A 153 7.80 -3.61 8.88
CA SER A 153 9.08 -3.86 9.57
C SER A 153 10.16 -4.43 8.65
N VAL A 154 9.79 -5.18 7.61
CA VAL A 154 10.73 -5.84 6.69
C VAL A 154 11.04 -4.97 5.46
N PHE A 155 10.06 -4.19 4.98
CA PHE A 155 10.24 -3.24 3.90
C PHE A 155 10.75 -1.89 4.43
N VAL A 156 11.98 -1.89 4.95
CA VAL A 156 12.75 -0.65 5.08
C VAL A 156 13.55 -0.48 3.79
N LEU A 157 13.12 0.47 2.95
CA LEU A 157 13.82 0.92 1.74
C LEU A 157 14.96 1.87 2.10
#